data_AF-A0A4Y1Z943-F1
#
_entry.id   AF-A0A4Y1Z943-F1
#
_cell.length_a   1.000
_cell.length_b   1.000
_cell.length_c   1.000
_cell.angle_alpha   90.00
_cell.angle_beta   90.00
_cell.angle_gamma   90.00
#
_symmetry.space_group_name_H-M   'P 1'
#
loop_
_entity.id
_entity.type
_entity.pdbx_description
1 polymer ?
#
loop_
_entity_poly.entity_id
_entity_poly.type
_entity_poly.pdbx_seq_one_letter_code
_entity_poly.pdbx_strand_id
1 'polypeptide(L)'
;MTTPIMVDNHRYGMLYVEKSFENVYEQLQQINQVLATATIFALLVTAILGFFLARTITRPLVQMQRQVMAVSQGNFTRKVQMTEPDEIGKLATSFNNMTLKLREANATTESERRKLKSVLTFMTDGVIATDRKGNVVLMNNRAEQLLNVYRHDVTGNSILDLLKIRKDYKIMDLYNIENSIVLDFSTDDETILLRANFSVVKKTADWLMD
;
A
#
# COMPACT_ATOMS: atom_id res chain seq x y z
N MET A 1 -78.40 11.55 -21.65
CA MET A 1 -78.71 12.00 -23.04
C MET A 1 -80.22 12.13 -23.18
N THR A 2 -80.71 13.13 -23.91
CA THR A 2 -82.15 13.34 -24.16
C THR A 2 -82.48 13.09 -25.62
N THR A 3 -83.42 12.20 -25.88
CA THR A 3 -83.98 12.00 -27.23
C THR A 3 -85.46 12.36 -27.22
N PRO A 4 -85.93 13.17 -28.19
CA PRO A 4 -87.34 13.51 -28.28
C PRO A 4 -88.13 12.30 -28.79
N ILE A 5 -89.30 12.04 -28.18
CA ILE A 5 -90.23 11.00 -28.67
C ILE A 5 -91.14 11.66 -29.70
N MET A 6 -91.02 11.21 -30.95
CA MET A 6 -91.78 11.70 -32.10
C MET A 6 -92.76 10.61 -32.55
N VAL A 7 -94.04 10.95 -32.69
CA VAL A 7 -95.07 10.10 -33.33
C VAL A 7 -95.77 10.96 -34.37
N ASP A 8 -95.93 10.49 -35.60
CA ASP A 8 -96.50 11.26 -36.73
C ASP A 8 -95.94 12.69 -36.85
N ASN A 9 -94.62 12.82 -36.71
CA ASN A 9 -93.87 14.08 -36.79
C ASN A 9 -94.25 15.16 -35.75
N HIS A 10 -95.02 14.80 -34.72
CA HIS A 10 -95.36 15.67 -33.59
C HIS A 10 -94.60 15.22 -32.33
N ARG A 11 -94.07 16.19 -31.58
CA ARG A 11 -93.27 15.95 -30.38
C ARG A 11 -94.18 15.79 -29.16
N TYR A 12 -94.28 14.58 -28.64
CA TYR A 12 -95.16 14.26 -27.50
C TYR A 12 -94.43 14.26 -26.15
N GLY A 13 -93.10 14.21 -26.15
CA GLY A 13 -92.32 14.24 -24.91
C GLY A 13 -90.81 14.16 -25.13
N MET A 14 -90.06 14.18 -24.04
CA MET A 14 -88.60 14.00 -24.04
C MET A 14 -88.24 12.82 -23.12
N LEU A 15 -87.49 11.86 -23.65
CA LEU A 15 -86.92 10.78 -22.87
C LEU A 15 -85.59 11.24 -22.28
N TYR A 16 -85.51 11.35 -20.95
CA TYR A 16 -84.28 11.70 -20.23
C TYR A 16 -83.65 10.42 -19.66
N VAL A 17 -82.44 10.09 -20.11
CA VAL A 17 -81.66 8.97 -19.56
C VAL A 17 -80.43 9.51 -18.84
N GLU A 18 -80.40 9.31 -17.53
CA GLU A 18 -79.25 9.60 -16.65
C GLU A 18 -78.56 8.28 -16.31
N LYS A 19 -77.27 8.17 -16.62
CA LYS A 19 -76.47 7.02 -16.19
C LYS A 19 -75.93 7.32 -14.80
N SER A 20 -76.11 6.39 -13.88
CA SER A 20 -75.52 6.47 -12.54
C SER A 20 -73.99 6.51 -12.63
N PHE A 21 -73.39 7.57 -12.08
CA PHE A 21 -71.93 7.72 -11.98
C PHE A 21 -71.30 6.82 -10.90
N GLU A 22 -72.12 6.17 -10.05
CA GLU A 22 -71.67 5.26 -8.98
C GLU A 22 -70.70 4.19 -9.53
N ASN A 23 -71.09 3.55 -10.64
CA ASN A 23 -70.30 2.50 -11.28
C ASN A 23 -68.94 3.01 -11.80
N VAL A 24 -68.84 4.30 -12.17
CA VAL A 24 -67.58 4.90 -12.62
C VAL A 24 -66.66 5.13 -11.43
N TYR A 25 -67.19 5.61 -10.30
CA TYR A 25 -66.41 5.80 -9.08
C TYR A 25 -65.93 4.47 -8.48
N GLU A 26 -66.78 3.43 -8.46
CA GLU A 26 -66.39 2.08 -8.04
C GLU A 26 -65.26 1.51 -8.91
N GLN A 27 -65.34 1.68 -10.24
CA GLN A 27 -64.28 1.27 -11.16
C GLN A 27 -62.96 2.02 -10.90
N LEU A 28 -63.02 3.33 -10.65
CA LEU A 28 -61.84 4.12 -10.30
C LEU A 28 -61.21 3.66 -8.98
N GLN A 29 -62.03 3.31 -7.98
CA GLN A 29 -61.52 2.77 -6.71
C GLN A 29 -60.83 1.42 -6.89
N GLN A 30 -61.41 0.51 -7.68
CA GLN A 30 -60.80 -0.78 -7.98
C GLN A 30 -59.45 -0.61 -8.70
N ILE A 31 -59.39 0.28 -9.71
CA ILE A 31 -58.14 0.58 -10.43
C ILE A 31 -57.08 1.12 -9.46
N ASN A 32 -57.44 2.11 -8.62
CA ASN A 32 -56.52 2.68 -7.64
C ASN A 32 -56.04 1.63 -6.63
N GLN A 33 -56.90 0.70 -6.20
CA GLN A 33 -56.52 -0.38 -5.29
C GLN A 33 -55.54 -1.37 -5.93
N VAL A 34 -55.77 -1.74 -7.19
CA VAL A 34 -54.83 -2.60 -7.96
C VAL A 34 -53.50 -1.89 -8.15
N LEU A 35 -53.50 -0.60 -8.51
CA LEU A 35 -52.27 0.17 -8.66
C LEU A 35 -51.52 0.33 -7.33
N ALA A 36 -52.24 0.59 -6.24
CA ALA A 36 -51.65 0.73 -4.91
C ALA A 36 -50.98 -0.58 -4.44
N THR A 37 -51.68 -1.71 -4.60
CA THR A 37 -51.14 -3.02 -4.24
C THR A 37 -49.95 -3.43 -5.12
N ALA A 38 -50.02 -3.19 -6.43
CA ALA A 38 -48.90 -3.41 -7.35
C ALA A 38 -47.68 -2.56 -6.98
N THR A 39 -47.90 -1.28 -6.62
CA THR A 39 -46.82 -0.38 -6.21
C THR A 39 -46.14 -0.85 -4.92
N ILE A 40 -46.93 -1.23 -3.90
CA ILE A 40 -46.39 -1.78 -2.65
C ILE A 40 -45.58 -3.04 -2.92
N PHE A 41 -46.10 -3.94 -3.75
CA PHE A 41 -45.40 -5.17 -4.12
C PHE A 41 -44.08 -4.88 -4.85
N ALA A 42 -44.08 -3.96 -5.81
CA ALA A 42 -42.88 -3.54 -6.52
C ALA A 42 -41.82 -2.96 -5.56
N LEU A 43 -42.23 -2.08 -4.64
CA LEU A 43 -41.33 -1.51 -3.62
C LEU A 43 -40.72 -2.58 -2.71
N LEU A 44 -41.51 -3.58 -2.29
CA LEU A 44 -41.01 -4.69 -1.49
C LEU A 44 -39.96 -5.50 -2.26
N VAL A 45 -40.23 -5.86 -3.51
CA VAL A 45 -39.28 -6.58 -4.37
C VAL A 45 -38.00 -5.77 -4.57
N THR A 46 -38.11 -4.48 -4.87
CA THR A 46 -36.95 -3.59 -5.02
C THR A 46 -36.12 -3.49 -3.73
N ALA A 47 -36.77 -3.36 -2.57
CA ALA A 47 -36.07 -3.30 -1.29
C ALA A 47 -35.33 -4.61 -0.98
N ILE A 48 -35.96 -5.76 -1.24
CA ILE A 48 -35.35 -7.07 -1.05
C ILE A 48 -34.13 -7.22 -1.98
N LEU A 49 -34.28 -6.94 -3.27
CA LEU A 49 -33.17 -7.01 -4.23
C LEU A 49 -32.03 -6.06 -3.86
N GLY A 50 -32.34 -4.82 -3.48
CA GLY A 50 -31.36 -3.84 -3.02
C GLY A 50 -30.59 -4.31 -1.79
N PHE A 51 -31.27 -4.95 -0.84
CA PHE A 51 -30.63 -5.55 0.33
C PHE A 51 -29.65 -6.68 -0.05
N PHE A 52 -30.05 -7.57 -0.97
CA PHE A 52 -29.18 -8.64 -1.45
C PHE A 52 -27.97 -8.09 -2.22
N LEU A 53 -28.16 -7.14 -3.16
CA LEU A 53 -27.06 -6.50 -3.90
C LEU A 53 -26.06 -5.83 -2.96
N ALA A 54 -26.56 -5.08 -1.97
CA ALA A 54 -25.70 -4.41 -1.00
C ALA A 54 -24.86 -5.42 -0.21
N ARG A 55 -25.41 -6.59 0.11
CA ARG A 55 -24.75 -7.64 0.89
C ARG A 55 -23.76 -8.47 0.07
N THR A 56 -24.11 -8.86 -1.14
CA THR A 56 -23.34 -9.78 -1.98
C THR A 56 -22.30 -9.04 -2.85
N ILE A 57 -22.55 -7.78 -3.22
CA ILE A 57 -21.66 -7.05 -4.13
C ILE A 57 -21.04 -5.83 -3.43
N THR A 58 -21.87 -4.89 -2.96
CA THR A 58 -21.37 -3.58 -2.50
C THR A 58 -20.49 -3.71 -1.26
N ARG A 59 -20.92 -4.47 -0.24
CA ARG A 59 -20.16 -4.65 1.01
C ARG A 59 -18.79 -5.32 0.76
N PRO A 60 -18.69 -6.45 0.03
CA PRO A 60 -17.39 -7.07 -0.29
C PRO A 60 -16.43 -6.14 -1.05
N LEU A 61 -16.93 -5.37 -2.03
CA LEU A 61 -16.11 -4.41 -2.78
C LEU A 61 -15.53 -3.31 -1.89
N VAL A 62 -16.35 -2.72 -1.02
CA VAL A 62 -15.89 -1.69 -0.07
C VAL A 62 -14.87 -2.25 0.91
N GLN A 63 -15.06 -3.50 1.38
CA GLN A 63 -14.08 -4.16 2.25
C GLN A 63 -12.76 -4.39 1.51
N MET A 64 -12.81 -4.85 0.26
CA MET A 64 -11.62 -5.07 -0.56
C MET A 64 -10.85 -3.77 -0.79
N GLN A 65 -11.54 -2.68 -1.14
CA GLN A 65 -10.93 -1.35 -1.30
C GLN A 65 -10.16 -0.93 -0.04
N ARG A 66 -10.73 -1.13 1.15
CA ARG A 66 -10.05 -0.81 2.42
C ARG A 66 -8.78 -1.64 2.62
N GLN A 67 -8.79 -2.92 2.22
CA GLN A 67 -7.58 -3.75 2.32
C GLN A 67 -6.52 -3.34 1.31
N VAL A 68 -6.90 -2.99 0.08
CA VAL A 68 -5.97 -2.45 -0.92
C VAL A 68 -5.28 -1.19 -0.40
N MET A 69 -6.03 -0.27 0.22
CA MET A 69 -5.45 0.92 0.86
C MET A 69 -4.47 0.57 2.00
N ALA A 70 -4.80 -0.41 2.84
CA ALA A 70 -3.91 -0.85 3.91
C ALA A 70 -2.59 -1.46 3.36
N VAL A 71 -2.70 -2.27 2.31
CA VAL A 71 -1.53 -2.86 1.62
C VAL A 71 -0.66 -1.78 0.98
N SER A 72 -1.26 -0.73 0.39
CA SER A 72 -0.52 0.41 -0.18
C SER A 72 0.31 1.18 0.86
N GLN A 73 -0.09 1.11 2.14
CA GLN A 73 0.61 1.70 3.27
C GLN A 73 1.62 0.73 3.93
N GLY A 74 1.86 -0.43 3.31
CA GLY A 74 2.82 -1.44 3.80
C GLY A 74 2.25 -2.42 4.83
N ASN A 75 0.94 -2.42 5.09
CA ASN A 75 0.31 -3.39 5.99
C ASN A 75 -0.17 -4.63 5.22
N PHE A 76 0.66 -5.67 5.19
CA PHE A 76 0.38 -6.94 4.50
C PHE A 76 -0.27 -8.02 5.38
N THR A 77 -0.65 -7.69 6.62
CA THR A 77 -1.14 -8.69 7.59
C THR A 77 -2.64 -8.98 7.42
N ARG A 78 -3.36 -8.07 6.78
CA ARG A 78 -4.81 -8.19 6.62
C ARG A 78 -5.18 -9.05 5.41
N LYS A 79 -6.24 -9.84 5.56
CA LYS A 79 -6.81 -10.69 4.51
C LYS A 79 -8.26 -10.29 4.26
N VAL A 80 -8.68 -10.42 3.01
CA VAL A 80 -10.11 -10.34 2.67
C VAL A 80 -10.72 -11.70 3.00
N GLN A 81 -11.64 -11.74 3.97
CA GLN A 81 -12.42 -12.94 4.29
C GLN A 81 -13.64 -12.97 3.38
N MET A 82 -13.79 -14.01 2.58
CA MET A 82 -14.98 -14.19 1.73
C MET A 82 -15.57 -15.57 1.94
N THR A 83 -16.89 -15.65 1.78
CA THR A 83 -17.70 -16.83 2.06
C THR A 83 -18.29 -17.43 0.77
N GLU A 84 -18.22 -16.73 -0.37
CA GLU A 84 -18.93 -17.10 -1.60
C GLU A 84 -17.96 -17.37 -2.78
N PRO A 85 -18.17 -18.44 -3.57
CA PRO A 85 -17.26 -18.87 -4.66
C PRO A 85 -17.60 -18.22 -6.02
N ASP A 86 -17.94 -16.94 -6.03
CA ASP A 86 -18.25 -16.16 -7.24
C ASP A 86 -17.01 -15.43 -7.80
N GLU A 87 -17.20 -14.58 -8.81
CA GLU A 87 -16.16 -13.75 -9.41
C GLU A 87 -15.47 -12.86 -8.37
N ILE A 88 -16.22 -12.36 -7.39
CA ILE A 88 -15.71 -11.51 -6.31
C ILE A 88 -14.84 -12.33 -5.36
N GLY A 89 -15.24 -13.57 -5.04
CA GLY A 89 -14.44 -14.52 -4.27
C GLY A 89 -13.13 -14.92 -4.96
N LYS A 90 -13.15 -15.12 -6.28
CA LYS A 90 -11.93 -15.36 -7.08
C LYS A 90 -10.99 -14.17 -7.03
N LEU A 91 -11.53 -12.95 -7.17
CA LEU A 91 -10.74 -11.72 -7.07
C LEU A 91 -10.12 -11.57 -5.67
N ALA A 92 -10.88 -11.85 -4.61
CA ALA A 92 -10.39 -11.82 -3.23
C ALA A 92 -9.25 -12.83 -3.00
N THR A 93 -9.38 -14.03 -3.57
CA THR A 93 -8.34 -15.06 -3.49
C THR A 93 -7.07 -14.62 -4.19
N SER A 94 -7.17 -14.10 -5.41
CA SER A 94 -6.03 -13.54 -6.16
C SER A 94 -5.35 -12.39 -5.40
N PHE A 95 -6.15 -11.49 -4.80
CA PHE A 95 -5.63 -10.39 -3.98
C PHE A 95 -4.91 -10.88 -2.71
N ASN A 96 -5.47 -11.86 -2.01
CA ASN A 96 -4.84 -12.46 -0.83
C ASN A 96 -3.51 -13.14 -1.21
N ASN A 97 -3.45 -13.85 -2.35
CA ASN A 97 -2.22 -14.46 -2.86
C ASN A 97 -1.16 -13.42 -3.22
N MET A 98 -1.54 -12.32 -3.86
CA MET A 98 -0.63 -11.19 -4.13
C MET A 98 -0.09 -10.59 -2.84
N THR A 99 -0.95 -10.36 -1.84
CA THR A 99 -0.56 -9.81 -0.54
C THR A 99 0.38 -10.75 0.21
N LEU A 100 0.16 -12.06 0.13
CA LEU A 100 1.05 -13.07 0.70
C LEU A 100 2.45 -13.01 0.07
N LYS A 101 2.53 -12.96 -1.27
CA LYS A 101 3.80 -12.84 -1.99
C LYS A 101 4.56 -11.55 -1.63
N LEU A 102 3.84 -10.43 -1.52
CA LEU A 102 4.44 -9.16 -1.09
C LEU A 102 5.03 -9.25 0.32
N ARG A 103 4.31 -9.88 1.25
CA ARG A 103 4.78 -10.11 2.62
C ARG A 103 6.03 -10.97 2.65
N GLU A 104 6.08 -12.04 1.87
CA GLU A 104 7.24 -12.94 1.76
C GLU A 104 8.45 -12.24 1.15
N ALA A 105 8.25 -11.47 0.08
CA ALA A 105 9.30 -10.68 -0.55
C ALA A 105 9.88 -9.66 0.45
N ASN A 106 9.02 -8.93 1.16
CA ASN A 106 9.44 -7.96 2.17
C ASN A 106 10.24 -8.62 3.31
N ALA A 107 9.75 -9.74 3.85
CA ALA A 107 10.44 -10.50 4.89
C ALA A 107 11.81 -11.01 4.42
N THR A 108 11.92 -11.41 3.16
CA THR A 108 13.18 -11.84 2.54
C THR A 108 14.17 -10.68 2.46
N THR A 109 13.76 -9.54 1.90
CA THR A 109 14.59 -8.33 1.84
C THR A 109 15.03 -7.86 3.23
N GLU A 110 14.14 -7.91 4.22
CA GLU A 110 14.49 -7.54 5.60
C GLU A 110 15.47 -8.54 6.23
N SER A 111 15.33 -9.83 5.93
CA SER A 111 16.27 -10.88 6.35
C SER A 111 17.65 -10.69 5.71
N GLU A 112 17.71 -10.41 4.41
CA GLU A 112 18.96 -10.08 3.72
C GLU A 112 19.62 -8.84 4.31
N ARG A 113 18.85 -7.78 4.55
CA ARG A 113 19.35 -6.57 5.21
C ARG A 113 19.86 -6.85 6.62
N ARG A 114 19.17 -7.70 7.39
CA ARG A 114 19.64 -8.17 8.71
C ARG A 114 20.94 -8.97 8.60
N LYS A 115 21.04 -9.91 7.64
CA LYS A 115 22.26 -10.68 7.39
C LYS A 115 23.43 -9.78 7.02
N LEU A 116 23.25 -8.83 6.09
CA LEU A 116 24.27 -7.85 5.72
C LEU A 116 24.69 -7.00 6.92
N LYS A 117 23.73 -6.50 7.72
CA LYS A 117 24.02 -5.75 8.94
C LYS A 117 24.81 -6.60 9.94
N SER A 118 24.44 -7.85 10.15
CA SER A 118 25.16 -8.78 11.02
C SER A 118 26.57 -9.05 10.49
N VAL A 119 26.75 -9.35 9.20
CA VAL A 119 28.09 -9.51 8.61
C VAL A 119 28.92 -8.25 8.81
N LEU A 120 28.40 -7.06 8.56
CA LEU A 120 29.13 -5.80 8.78
C LEU A 120 29.41 -5.50 10.28
N THR A 121 28.59 -6.04 11.19
CA THR A 121 28.74 -5.86 12.64
C THR A 121 29.70 -6.90 13.23
N PHE A 122 29.75 -8.12 12.68
CA PHE A 122 30.55 -9.25 13.13
C PHE A 122 31.78 -9.53 12.26
N MET A 123 31.98 -8.79 11.16
CA MET A 123 33.28 -8.71 10.50
C MET A 123 34.27 -8.24 11.57
N THR A 124 35.26 -9.08 11.85
CA THR A 124 36.32 -8.85 12.83
C THR A 124 37.05 -7.52 12.60
N ASP A 125 36.92 -6.99 11.38
CA ASP A 125 37.55 -5.77 10.89
C ASP A 125 36.73 -4.52 11.21
N GLY A 126 37.45 -3.45 11.55
CA GLY A 126 36.88 -2.11 11.62
C GLY A 126 36.60 -1.57 10.22
N VAL A 127 35.40 -1.02 10.00
CA VAL A 127 35.00 -0.38 8.73
C VAL A 127 34.78 1.10 8.94
N ILE A 128 35.44 1.91 8.10
CA ILE A 128 35.37 3.37 8.10
C ILE A 128 35.08 3.84 6.68
N ALA A 129 34.09 4.71 6.49
CA ALA A 129 33.80 5.33 5.20
C ALA A 129 34.04 6.85 5.27
N THR A 130 34.60 7.40 4.21
CA THR A 130 34.97 8.82 4.11
C THR A 130 34.32 9.51 2.91
N ASP A 131 34.26 10.85 2.95
CA ASP A 131 33.89 11.66 1.79
C ASP A 131 35.08 11.82 0.82
N ARG A 132 34.87 12.56 -0.29
CA ARG A 132 35.93 12.81 -1.29
C ARG A 132 37.11 13.65 -0.78
N LYS A 133 36.98 14.28 0.39
CA LYS A 133 38.03 15.08 1.03
C LYS A 133 38.75 14.27 2.12
N GLY A 134 38.31 13.05 2.41
CA GLY A 134 38.86 12.19 3.45
C GLY A 134 38.23 12.35 4.83
N ASN A 135 37.11 13.05 4.95
CA ASN A 135 36.43 13.22 6.24
C ASN A 135 35.57 11.99 6.54
N VAL A 136 35.61 11.50 7.77
CA VAL A 136 34.85 10.32 8.20
C VAL A 136 33.34 10.59 8.19
N VAL A 137 32.58 9.78 7.47
CA VAL A 137 31.12 9.85 7.34
C VAL A 137 30.43 8.71 8.09
N LEU A 138 31.02 7.51 8.08
CA LEU A 138 30.49 6.33 8.78
C LEU A 138 31.63 5.55 9.42
N MET A 139 31.32 4.91 10.55
CA MET A 139 32.20 4.01 11.27
C MET A 139 31.35 2.92 11.93
N ASN A 140 31.77 1.65 11.86
CA ASN A 140 31.14 0.56 12.61
C ASN A 140 31.70 0.48 14.05
N ASN A 141 30.97 -0.20 14.94
CA ASN A 141 31.37 -0.33 16.35
C ASN A 141 32.73 -1.04 16.52
N ARG A 142 33.11 -1.90 15.56
CA ARG A 142 34.40 -2.58 15.62
C ARG A 142 35.57 -1.63 15.41
N ALA A 143 35.45 -0.66 14.49
CA ALA A 143 36.45 0.38 14.31
C ALA A 143 36.56 1.30 15.54
N GLU A 144 35.45 1.63 16.20
CA GLU A 144 35.46 2.38 17.48
C GLU A 144 36.28 1.64 18.55
N GLN A 145 36.03 0.34 18.71
CA GLN A 145 36.75 -0.49 19.67
C GLN A 145 38.24 -0.66 19.32
N LEU A 146 38.56 -0.92 18.05
CA LEU A 146 39.95 -1.13 17.60
C LEU A 146 40.79 0.14 17.69
N LEU A 147 40.19 1.30 17.43
CA LEU A 147 40.86 2.60 17.48
C LEU A 147 40.72 3.30 18.84
N ASN A 148 39.93 2.73 19.76
CA ASN A 148 39.60 3.29 21.08
C ASN A 148 39.09 4.74 20.99
N VAL A 149 38.11 4.96 20.12
CA VAL A 149 37.48 6.27 19.90
C VAL A 149 35.96 6.15 19.90
N TYR A 150 35.26 7.23 20.23
CA TYR A 150 33.81 7.29 20.06
C TYR A 150 33.45 7.95 18.73
N ARG A 151 32.48 7.38 18.00
CA ARG A 151 32.06 7.86 16.68
C ARG A 151 31.63 9.32 16.67
N HIS A 152 31.04 9.82 17.75
CA HIS A 152 30.59 11.21 17.83
C HIS A 152 31.75 12.21 17.78
N ASP A 153 32.94 11.83 18.25
CA ASP A 153 34.12 12.70 18.31
C ASP A 153 34.91 12.74 17.00
N VAL A 154 34.76 11.70 16.17
CA VAL A 154 35.57 11.50 14.96
C VAL A 154 34.80 11.73 13.66
N THR A 155 33.46 11.85 13.72
CA THR A 155 32.65 12.14 12.54
C THR A 155 32.97 13.54 12.01
N GLY A 156 33.29 13.65 10.73
CA GLY A 156 33.70 14.90 10.09
C GLY A 156 35.21 15.21 10.17
N ASN A 157 35.98 14.48 10.98
CA ASN A 157 37.43 14.62 11.05
C ASN A 157 38.12 13.88 9.90
N SER A 158 39.36 14.28 9.59
CA SER A 158 40.17 13.64 8.55
C SER A 158 40.60 12.23 8.96
N ILE A 159 40.45 11.28 8.05
CA ILE A 159 40.91 9.90 8.23
C ILE A 159 42.41 9.80 8.46
N LEU A 160 43.20 10.73 7.93
CA LEU A 160 44.65 10.77 8.11
C LEU A 160 45.04 11.08 9.56
N ASP A 161 44.24 11.89 10.25
CA ASP A 161 44.43 12.17 11.68
C ASP A 161 44.01 10.99 12.53
N LEU A 162 42.83 10.45 12.24
CA LEU A 162 42.27 9.32 12.95
C LEU A 162 43.22 8.11 12.91
N LEU A 163 43.81 7.83 11.76
CA LEU A 163 44.75 6.72 11.58
C LEU A 163 46.20 7.08 11.94
N LYS A 164 46.47 8.32 12.38
CA LYS A 164 47.82 8.85 12.72
C LYS A 164 48.85 8.77 11.58
N ILE A 165 48.40 8.74 10.32
CA ILE A 165 49.25 8.58 9.12
C ILE A 165 49.47 9.88 8.34
N ARG A 166 49.00 11.03 8.85
CA ARG A 166 49.14 12.33 8.17
C ARG A 166 50.57 12.68 7.79
N LYS A 167 51.57 12.21 8.55
CA LYS A 167 52.99 12.50 8.28
C LYS A 167 53.51 11.76 7.04
N ASP A 168 52.96 10.58 6.78
CA ASP A 168 53.49 9.65 5.79
C ASP A 168 52.65 9.60 4.50
N TYR A 169 51.37 9.99 4.59
CA TYR A 169 50.42 9.90 3.47
C TYR A 169 49.56 11.15 3.32
N LYS A 170 49.28 11.51 2.07
CA LYS A 170 48.22 12.46 1.68
C LYS A 170 46.97 11.69 1.28
N ILE A 171 45.84 12.40 1.23
CA ILE A 171 44.56 11.76 0.89
C ILE A 171 44.57 11.16 -0.51
N MET A 172 45.25 11.82 -1.45
CA MET A 172 45.39 11.34 -2.83
C MET A 172 46.19 10.04 -2.91
N ASP A 173 47.12 9.82 -1.99
CA ASP A 173 47.94 8.62 -1.97
C ASP A 173 47.06 7.40 -1.63
N LEU A 174 46.10 7.55 -0.72
CA LEU A 174 45.18 6.49 -0.30
C LEU A 174 44.31 5.92 -1.44
N TYR A 175 44.15 6.63 -2.56
CA TYR A 175 43.39 6.14 -3.72
C TYR A 175 44.14 5.07 -4.52
N ASN A 176 45.48 5.08 -4.45
CA ASN A 176 46.36 4.24 -5.27
C ASN A 176 47.13 3.21 -4.43
N ILE A 177 46.74 3.01 -3.18
CA ILE A 177 47.36 2.01 -2.32
C ILE A 177 46.87 0.63 -2.72
N GLU A 178 47.74 -0.13 -3.40
CA GLU A 178 47.46 -1.52 -3.78
C GLU A 178 47.61 -2.50 -2.61
N ASN A 179 48.45 -2.15 -1.61
CA ASN A 179 48.80 -3.01 -0.47
C ASN A 179 48.31 -2.45 0.86
N SER A 180 47.95 -3.30 1.81
CA SER A 180 47.53 -2.86 3.14
C SER A 180 48.58 -2.01 3.86
N ILE A 181 48.16 -0.97 4.58
CA ILE A 181 49.02 -0.22 5.52
C ILE A 181 48.95 -0.90 6.89
N VAL A 182 50.09 -1.07 7.55
CA VAL A 182 50.13 -1.48 8.96
C VAL A 182 50.20 -0.22 9.83
N LEU A 183 49.23 -0.08 10.72
CA LEU A 183 49.10 1.00 11.67
C LEU A 183 49.51 0.50 13.05
N ASP A 184 50.34 1.29 13.73
CA ASP A 184 50.78 0.98 15.09
C ASP A 184 50.00 1.84 16.09
N PHE A 185 49.18 1.16 16.89
CA PHE A 185 48.41 1.73 18.00
C PHE A 185 48.87 1.16 19.34
N SER A 186 50.09 0.64 19.41
CA SER A 186 50.66 0.12 20.64
C SER A 186 50.72 1.20 21.73
N THR A 187 50.42 0.78 22.94
CA THR A 187 50.60 1.54 24.18
C THR A 187 51.69 0.85 25.02
N ASP A 188 52.12 1.47 26.12
CA ASP A 188 53.18 0.92 26.98
C ASP A 188 52.83 -0.49 27.52
N ASP A 189 51.54 -0.79 27.69
CA ASP A 189 51.04 -2.05 28.26
C ASP A 189 50.50 -3.05 27.22
N GLU A 190 50.15 -2.61 26.00
CA GLU A 190 49.57 -3.46 24.95
C GLU A 190 50.09 -3.13 23.55
N THR A 191 50.58 -4.15 22.84
CA THR A 191 50.94 -4.04 21.42
C THR A 191 49.71 -4.24 20.54
N ILE A 192 49.34 -3.22 19.76
CA ILE A 192 48.19 -3.27 18.85
C ILE A 192 48.65 -2.85 17.45
N LEU A 193 48.75 -3.84 16.56
CA LEU A 193 49.02 -3.62 15.14
C LEU A 193 47.73 -3.84 14.35
N LEU A 194 47.29 -2.82 13.62
CA LEU A 194 46.11 -2.88 12.77
C LEU A 194 46.51 -2.86 11.30
N ARG A 195 45.91 -3.73 10.50
CA ARG A 195 46.11 -3.72 9.05
C ARG A 195 44.92 -3.01 8.38
N ALA A 196 45.18 -1.89 7.72
CA ALA A 196 44.17 -1.11 7.01
C ALA A 196 44.26 -1.31 5.51
N ASN A 197 43.13 -1.66 4.89
CA ASN A 197 42.97 -1.72 3.44
C ASN A 197 42.11 -0.54 2.98
N PHE A 198 42.55 0.13 1.91
CA PHE A 198 41.85 1.28 1.35
C PHE A 198 41.25 0.88 0.00
N SER A 199 39.96 1.14 -0.19
CA SER A 199 39.29 0.90 -1.46
C SER A 199 38.43 2.09 -1.84
N VAL A 200 38.45 2.42 -3.12
CA VAL A 200 37.72 3.57 -3.66
C VAL A 200 36.46 3.06 -4.33
N VAL A 201 35.30 3.36 -3.73
CA VAL A 201 34.01 3.03 -4.32
C VAL A 201 33.65 4.12 -5.34
N LYS A 202 33.85 3.84 -6.63
CA LYS A 202 33.32 4.68 -7.71
C LYS A 202 31.83 4.38 -7.85
N LYS A 203 31.00 5.42 -7.70
CA LYS A 203 29.58 5.32 -8.06
C LYS A 203 29.51 5.23 -9.58
N THR A 204 29.35 4.03 -10.13
CA THR A 204 28.96 3.83 -11.52
C THR A 204 27.61 4.51 -11.71
N ALA A 205 27.61 5.60 -12.47
CA ALA A 205 26.39 6.16 -13.01
C ALA A 205 26.04 5.37 -14.27
N ASP A 206 25.66 4.10 -14.09
CA ASP A 206 25.15 3.27 -15.18
C ASP A 206 23.64 3.34 -15.19
N TRP A 207 23.11 4.31 -15.97
CA TRP A 207 21.75 4.31 -16.53
C TRP A 207 21.83 5.10 -17.84
N LEU A 208 21.75 4.45 -18.99
CA LEU A 208 20.56 4.19 -19.82
C LEU A 208 20.69 4.95 -21.14
N MET A 209 21.05 4.24 -22.22
CA MET A 209 20.39 4.35 -23.51
C MET A 209 20.53 3.00 -24.22
N ASP A 210 19.55 2.14 -23.97
CA ASP A 210 18.93 1.34 -25.03
C ASP A 210 17.61 2.04 -25.39
#